data_AF-A0A1C3NUX5-F1
#
_entry.id   AF-A0A1C3NUX5-F1
#
_cell.length_a   1.000
_cell.length_b   1.000
_cell.length_c   1.000
_cell.angle_alpha   90.00
_cell.angle_beta   90.00
_cell.angle_gamma   90.00
#
_symmetry.space_group_name_H-M   'P 1'
#
loop_
_entity.id
_entity.type
_entity.pdbx_description
1 polymer ?
#
loop_
_entity_poly.entity_id
_entity_poly.type
_entity_poly.pdbx_seq_one_letter_code
_entity_poly.pdbx_strand_id
1 'polypeptide(L)'
;MAAGLTDKLVRRHPHVFGSVTVDGAAAVETNWDRIKDVEKGRRSVTEGVPLSQPALALAAKLQKRAVKVGVPLDLVLSAGQSSPAEVVAGLAGDLARATDRPPTPAGTPAASGTPAETMIGDLLFAAVLLARQAGVDPEAALRTSARRFRDTLTTAEDAIRTAGLDAREADAASWRTHWPSADEIPAG
;
A
#
# COMPACT_ATOMS: atom_id res chain seq x y z
N MET A 1 -20.95 -24.77 18.36
CA MET A 1 -19.93 -23.69 18.34
C MET A 1 -20.58 -22.33 18.06
N ALA A 2 -21.47 -21.85 18.94
CA ALA A 2 -22.09 -20.52 18.85
C ALA A 2 -21.80 -19.69 20.11
N ALA A 3 -21.95 -20.31 21.29
CA ALA A 3 -21.68 -19.68 22.59
C ALA A 3 -20.29 -19.00 22.67
N GLY A 4 -19.21 -19.68 22.24
CA GLY A 4 -17.86 -19.10 22.30
C GLY A 4 -17.59 -17.94 21.34
N LEU A 5 -18.36 -17.79 20.26
CA LEU A 5 -18.26 -16.63 19.36
C LEU A 5 -19.04 -15.45 19.94
N THR A 6 -20.24 -15.70 20.45
CA THR A 6 -21.09 -14.68 21.09
C THR A 6 -20.40 -14.09 22.31
N ASP A 7 -19.80 -14.92 23.16
CA ASP A 7 -19.10 -14.49 24.38
C ASP A 7 -17.87 -13.61 24.04
N LYS A 8 -17.17 -13.96 22.96
CA LYS A 8 -16.04 -13.18 22.42
C LYS A 8 -16.48 -11.85 21.81
N LEU A 9 -17.66 -11.79 21.19
CA LEU A 9 -18.24 -10.55 20.65
C LEU A 9 -18.66 -9.61 21.78
N VAL A 10 -19.33 -10.13 22.82
CA VAL A 10 -19.75 -9.37 24.00
C VAL A 10 -18.53 -8.79 24.72
N ARG A 11 -17.51 -9.61 25.00
CA ARG A 11 -16.30 -9.18 25.71
C ARG A 11 -15.50 -8.12 24.96
N ARG A 12 -15.50 -8.17 23.63
CA ARG A 12 -14.75 -7.21 22.81
C ARG A 12 -15.51 -5.93 22.52
N HIS A 13 -16.83 -5.89 22.65
CA HIS A 13 -17.62 -4.67 22.43
C HIS A 13 -18.30 -4.20 23.72
N PRO A 14 -17.54 -3.84 24.78
CA PRO A 14 -18.13 -3.34 26.03
C PRO A 14 -18.79 -1.96 25.89
N HIS A 15 -18.66 -1.33 24.71
CA HIS A 15 -19.38 -0.11 24.34
C HIS A 15 -20.72 -0.37 23.66
N VAL A 16 -20.96 -1.60 23.16
CA VAL A 16 -22.25 -2.04 22.62
C VAL A 16 -23.01 -2.87 23.66
N PHE A 17 -22.30 -3.69 24.44
CA PHE A 17 -22.91 -4.69 25.34
C PHE A 17 -22.56 -4.48 26.82
N GLY A 18 -21.83 -3.42 27.16
CA GLY A 18 -21.39 -3.12 28.53
C GLY A 18 -21.61 -1.65 28.89
N SER A 19 -20.82 -1.14 29.84
CA SER A 19 -20.96 0.22 30.38
C SER A 19 -19.89 1.21 29.89
N VAL A 20 -19.05 0.84 28.93
CA VAL A 20 -17.95 1.69 28.46
C VAL A 20 -18.45 2.66 27.39
N THR A 21 -18.55 3.94 27.71
CA THR A 21 -18.81 4.99 26.71
C THR A 21 -17.53 5.34 25.95
N VAL A 22 -17.65 5.48 24.63
CA VAL A 22 -16.57 5.87 23.72
C VAL A 22 -17.07 6.94 22.77
N ASP A 23 -16.31 8.02 22.64
CA ASP A 23 -16.68 9.18 21.83
C ASP A 23 -16.30 8.97 20.34
N GLY A 24 -17.01 8.05 19.69
CA GLY A 24 -16.92 7.82 18.24
C GLY A 24 -16.09 6.61 17.79
N ALA A 25 -16.09 6.36 16.48
CA ALA A 25 -15.56 5.13 15.88
C ALA A 25 -14.05 4.90 16.10
N ALA A 26 -13.26 5.97 16.17
CA ALA A 26 -11.82 5.87 16.46
C ALA A 26 -11.55 5.39 17.91
N ALA A 27 -12.37 5.85 18.86
CA ALA A 27 -12.31 5.41 20.26
C ALA A 27 -12.80 3.96 20.42
N VAL A 28 -13.80 3.55 19.62
CA VAL A 28 -14.23 2.15 19.50
C VAL A 28 -13.09 1.24 19.04
N GLU A 29 -12.42 1.56 17.93
CA GLU A 29 -11.30 0.76 17.41
C GLU A 29 -10.16 0.64 18.42
N THR A 30 -9.82 1.75 19.09
CA THR A 30 -8.74 1.80 20.07
C THR A 30 -9.03 0.89 21.27
N ASN A 31 -10.26 0.93 21.79
CA ASN A 31 -10.68 0.06 22.88
C ASN A 31 -10.73 -1.41 22.43
N TRP A 32 -11.20 -1.68 21.21
CA TRP A 32 -11.24 -3.02 20.63
C TRP A 32 -9.86 -3.65 20.50
N ASP A 33 -8.90 -2.87 20.01
CA ASP A 33 -7.52 -3.30 19.85
C ASP A 33 -6.84 -3.53 21.20
N ARG A 34 -7.11 -2.69 22.22
CA ARG A 34 -6.61 -2.88 23.58
C ARG A 34 -7.09 -4.20 24.19
N ILE A 35 -8.38 -4.52 24.05
CA ILE A 35 -8.96 -5.78 24.52
C ILE A 35 -8.29 -6.95 23.79
N LYS A 36 -8.09 -6.85 22.47
CA LYS A 36 -7.45 -7.91 21.67
C LYS A 36 -5.97 -8.12 22.01
N ASP A 37 -5.26 -7.07 22.42
CA ASP A 37 -3.85 -7.16 22.83
C ASP A 37 -3.73 -7.89 24.19
N VAL A 38 -4.55 -7.53 25.19
CA VAL A 38 -4.60 -8.22 26.50
C VAL A 38 -4.99 -9.69 26.34
N GLU A 39 -5.99 -9.99 25.52
CA GLU A 39 -6.48 -11.36 25.30
C GLU A 39 -5.48 -12.28 24.62
N LYS A 40 -4.61 -11.74 23.76
CA LYS A 40 -3.72 -12.56 22.93
C LYS A 40 -2.35 -12.79 23.55
N GLY A 41 -1.98 -12.06 24.62
CA GLY A 41 -0.70 -12.25 25.31
C GLY A 41 0.51 -12.21 24.37
N ARG A 42 0.45 -11.33 23.36
CA ARG A 42 1.46 -11.28 22.27
C ARG A 42 2.83 -10.93 22.84
N ARG A 43 3.85 -11.70 22.44
CA ARG A 43 5.25 -11.44 22.81
C ARG A 43 5.94 -10.48 21.84
N SER A 44 5.47 -10.42 20.59
CA SER A 44 5.98 -9.51 19.56
C SER A 44 4.91 -8.55 19.05
N VAL A 45 5.32 -7.32 18.76
CA VAL A 45 4.50 -6.28 18.11
C VAL A 45 3.96 -6.77 16.76
N THR A 46 4.72 -7.60 16.05
CA THR A 46 4.32 -8.16 14.75
C THR A 46 3.47 -9.43 14.85
N GLU A 47 3.25 -9.96 16.06
CA GLU A 47 2.57 -11.24 16.26
C GLU A 47 1.10 -11.19 15.78
N GLY A 48 0.73 -12.16 14.94
CA GLY A 48 -0.60 -12.23 14.33
C GLY A 48 -0.85 -11.17 13.26
N VAL A 49 0.19 -10.67 12.59
CA VAL A 49 0.11 -10.02 11.29
C VAL A 49 0.14 -11.13 10.21
N PRO A 50 -0.92 -11.32 9.41
CA PRO A 50 -0.90 -12.32 8.34
C PRO A 50 0.07 -11.91 7.24
N LEU A 51 1.03 -12.77 6.91
CA LEU A 51 1.99 -12.51 5.82
C LEU A 51 1.38 -12.77 4.43
N SER A 52 0.28 -13.51 4.35
CA SER A 52 -0.44 -13.80 3.10
C SER A 52 -1.32 -12.67 2.59
N GLN A 53 -1.45 -11.58 3.36
CA GLN A 53 -2.20 -10.41 2.91
C GLN A 53 -1.42 -9.63 1.84
N PRO A 54 -2.08 -8.81 1.01
CA PRO A 54 -1.42 -7.99 0.01
C PRO A 54 -0.29 -7.12 0.58
N ALA A 55 0.74 -6.87 -0.22
CA ALA A 55 2.01 -6.29 0.25
C ALA A 55 1.85 -4.88 0.84
N LEU A 56 1.03 -4.01 0.23
CA LEU A 56 0.83 -2.65 0.76
C LEU A 56 0.02 -2.68 2.06
N ALA A 57 -0.99 -3.53 2.13
CA ALA A 57 -1.72 -3.78 3.38
C ALA A 57 -0.81 -4.37 4.48
N LEU A 58 0.17 -5.19 4.11
CA LEU A 58 1.19 -5.71 5.01
C LEU A 58 2.12 -4.62 5.54
N ALA A 59 2.73 -3.84 4.66
CA ALA A 59 3.56 -2.72 5.03
C ALA A 59 2.78 -1.74 5.94
N ALA A 60 1.56 -1.37 5.55
CA ALA A 60 0.73 -0.46 6.32
C ALA A 60 0.43 -1.01 7.72
N LYS A 61 0.10 -2.30 7.84
CA LYS A 61 -0.20 -2.92 9.15
C LYS A 61 1.03 -2.96 10.05
N LEU A 62 2.20 -3.30 9.50
CA LEU A 62 3.46 -3.31 10.27
C LEU A 62 3.81 -1.91 10.76
N GLN A 63 3.75 -0.91 9.88
CA GLN A 63 3.97 0.50 10.24
C GLN A 63 2.97 0.98 11.30
N LYS A 64 1.66 0.64 11.17
CA LYS A 64 0.63 0.98 12.19
C LYS A 64 1.02 0.45 13.57
N ARG A 65 1.49 -0.80 13.63
CA ARG A 65 1.84 -1.43 14.90
C ARG A 65 3.12 -0.87 15.50
N ALA A 66 4.14 -0.59 14.68
CA ALA A 66 5.37 0.05 15.14
C ALA A 66 5.07 1.42 15.77
N VAL A 67 4.33 2.28 15.08
CA VAL A 67 3.95 3.60 15.59
C VAL A 67 3.08 3.49 16.84
N LYS A 68 2.14 2.52 16.88
CA LYS A 68 1.26 2.31 18.05
C LYS A 68 2.03 2.02 19.34
N VAL A 69 3.20 1.37 19.26
CA VAL A 69 4.04 1.09 20.44
C VAL A 69 5.11 2.16 20.67
N GLY A 70 5.07 3.27 19.93
CA GLY A 70 5.96 4.42 20.10
C GLY A 70 7.25 4.35 19.28
N VAL A 71 7.37 3.48 18.27
CA VAL A 71 8.52 3.52 17.36
C VAL A 71 8.46 4.84 16.56
N PRO A 72 9.51 5.68 16.64
CA PRO A 72 9.60 6.93 15.88
C PRO A 72 9.53 6.69 14.37
N LEU A 73 8.94 7.64 13.63
CA LEU A 73 8.72 7.51 12.19
C LEU A 73 10.02 7.50 11.37
N ASP A 74 11.03 8.21 11.84
CA ASP A 74 12.38 8.18 11.29
C ASP A 74 12.98 6.78 11.30
N LEU A 75 12.76 6.02 12.38
CA LEU A 75 13.20 4.62 12.48
C LEU A 75 12.34 3.69 11.63
N VAL A 76 11.05 3.98 11.45
CA VAL A 76 10.19 3.21 10.53
C VAL A 76 10.73 3.27 9.10
N LEU A 77 11.33 4.40 8.70
CA LEU A 77 11.93 4.58 7.37
C LEU A 77 13.42 4.30 7.32
N SER A 78 14.07 4.01 8.46
CA SER A 78 15.53 4.00 8.59
C SER A 78 16.21 5.29 8.05
N ALA A 79 15.50 6.42 8.08
CA ALA A 79 15.84 7.61 7.30
C ALA A 79 16.35 8.80 8.12
N GLY A 80 16.61 8.59 9.42
CA GLY A 80 16.91 9.68 10.35
C GLY A 80 15.78 10.71 10.39
N GLN A 81 16.06 11.94 10.84
CA GLN A 81 15.07 13.00 11.13
C GLN A 81 14.26 13.53 9.91
N SER A 82 14.32 12.85 8.76
CA SER A 82 13.65 13.24 7.52
C SER A 82 12.15 12.96 7.55
N SER A 83 11.35 13.84 6.95
CA SER A 83 9.92 13.59 6.74
C SER A 83 9.68 12.48 5.70
N PRO A 84 8.56 11.73 5.75
CA PRO A 84 8.31 10.66 4.78
C PRO A 84 8.30 11.12 3.32
N ALA A 85 7.91 12.37 3.04
CA ALA A 85 7.94 12.94 1.70
C ALA A 85 9.39 13.13 1.19
N GLU A 86 10.29 13.63 2.05
CA GLU A 86 11.72 13.78 1.71
C GLU A 86 12.38 12.42 1.47
N VAL A 87 12.02 11.40 2.25
CA VAL A 87 12.53 10.04 2.06
C VAL A 87 12.09 9.46 0.72
N VAL A 88 10.81 9.61 0.36
CA VAL A 88 10.31 9.19 -0.96
C VAL A 88 11.06 9.90 -2.08
N ALA A 89 11.25 11.23 -1.98
CA ALA A 89 11.96 12.00 -2.98
C ALA A 89 13.44 11.57 -3.12
N GLY A 90 14.12 11.35 -1.99
CA GLY A 90 15.50 10.87 -1.96
C GLY A 90 15.66 9.51 -2.61
N LEU A 91 14.85 8.53 -2.19
CA LEU A 91 14.87 7.17 -2.73
C LEU A 91 14.54 7.13 -4.23
N ALA A 92 13.57 7.94 -4.67
CA ALA A 92 13.26 8.07 -6.10
C ALA A 92 14.44 8.63 -6.90
N GLY A 93 15.14 9.63 -6.37
CA GLY A 93 16.33 10.22 -7.00
C GLY A 93 17.53 9.27 -7.02
N ASP A 94 17.74 8.49 -5.95
CA ASP A 94 18.75 7.43 -5.91
C ASP A 94 18.45 6.35 -6.94
N LEU A 95 17.19 5.90 -7.03
CA LEU A 95 16.75 4.88 -7.98
C LEU A 95 16.94 5.35 -9.42
N ALA A 96 16.55 6.58 -9.76
CA ALA A 96 16.74 7.15 -11.09
C ALA A 96 18.24 7.16 -11.49
N ARG A 97 19.12 7.59 -10.57
CA ARG A 97 20.58 7.54 -10.80
C ARG A 97 21.11 6.12 -10.98
N ALA A 98 20.53 5.14 -10.28
CA ALA A 98 20.91 3.75 -10.41
C ALA A 98 20.47 3.16 -11.76
N THR A 99 19.29 3.53 -12.26
CA THR A 99 18.75 3.04 -13.54
C THR A 99 19.39 3.71 -14.76
N ASP A 100 19.87 4.95 -14.64
CA ASP A 100 20.58 5.65 -15.72
C ASP A 100 22.00 5.11 -15.95
N ARG A 101 22.52 4.29 -15.04
CA ARG A 101 23.83 3.64 -15.21
C ARG A 101 23.69 2.52 -16.26
N PRO A 102 24.60 2.43 -17.25
CA PRO A 102 24.56 1.35 -18.23
C PRO A 102 24.62 -0.01 -17.52
N PRO A 103 23.81 -1.00 -17.96
CA PRO A 103 23.80 -2.31 -17.33
C PRO A 103 25.20 -2.92 -17.38
N THR A 104 25.74 -3.31 -16.22
CA THR A 104 26.98 -4.09 -16.18
C THR A 104 26.75 -5.42 -16.90
N PRO A 105 27.73 -5.92 -17.68
CA PRO A 105 27.59 -7.18 -18.40
C PRO A 105 27.24 -8.30 -17.41
N ALA A 106 26.17 -9.02 -17.73
CA ALA A 106 25.57 -10.04 -16.89
C ALA A 106 26.56 -11.17 -16.61
N GLY A 107 26.89 -11.37 -15.33
CA GLY A 107 27.65 -12.50 -14.85
C GLY A 107 27.16 -12.87 -13.47
N THR A 108 26.57 -14.07 -13.37
CA THR A 108 26.03 -14.75 -12.17
C THR A 108 24.52 -14.52 -11.94
N PRO A 109 23.73 -15.59 -11.71
CA PRO A 109 22.36 -15.44 -11.21
C PRO A 109 22.41 -14.71 -9.88
N ALA A 110 21.80 -13.53 -9.80
CA ALA A 110 21.70 -12.80 -8.56
C ALA A 110 20.90 -13.67 -7.57
N ALA A 111 21.49 -13.94 -6.41
CA ALA A 111 20.69 -14.27 -5.23
C ALA A 111 19.60 -13.18 -5.07
N SER A 112 18.41 -13.57 -4.63
CA SER A 112 17.29 -12.65 -4.39
C SER A 112 17.74 -11.39 -3.66
N GLY A 113 17.38 -10.21 -4.21
CA GLY A 113 17.83 -8.89 -3.75
C GLY A 113 18.94 -8.30 -4.63
N THR A 114 18.62 -7.92 -5.88
CA THR A 114 19.49 -6.95 -6.57
C THR A 114 19.44 -5.61 -5.83
N PRO A 115 20.49 -4.77 -5.88
CA PRO A 115 20.45 -3.44 -5.27
C PRO A 115 19.22 -2.63 -5.73
N ALA A 116 18.83 -2.77 -7.01
CA ALA A 116 17.64 -2.12 -7.56
C ALA A 116 16.33 -2.63 -6.94
N GLU A 117 16.20 -3.94 -6.72
CA GLU A 117 15.02 -4.54 -6.09
C GLU A 117 14.82 -4.03 -4.67
N THR A 118 15.91 -3.96 -3.87
CA THR A 118 15.88 -3.40 -2.51
C THR A 118 15.44 -1.94 -2.54
N MET A 119 16.02 -1.13 -3.43
CA MET A 119 15.68 0.30 -3.55
C MET A 119 14.21 0.53 -3.94
N ILE A 120 13.68 -0.30 -4.84
CA ILE A 120 12.25 -0.26 -5.20
C ILE A 120 11.39 -0.64 -4.00
N GLY A 121 11.79 -1.68 -3.26
CA GLY A 121 11.11 -2.08 -2.02
C GLY A 121 11.04 -0.97 -0.99
N ASP A 122 12.17 -0.30 -0.73
CA ASP A 122 12.27 0.80 0.23
C ASP A 122 11.42 2.00 -0.21
N LEU A 123 11.44 2.34 -1.51
CA LEU A 123 10.60 3.40 -2.07
C LEU A 123 9.11 3.11 -1.89
N LEU A 124 8.67 1.89 -2.20
CA LEU A 124 7.28 1.47 -2.02
C LEU A 124 6.89 1.47 -0.53
N PHE A 125 7.78 1.02 0.35
CA PHE A 125 7.54 1.03 1.80
C PHE A 125 7.41 2.46 2.35
N ALA A 126 8.25 3.38 1.89
CA ALA A 126 8.17 4.79 2.25
C ALA A 126 6.89 5.45 1.72
N ALA A 127 6.49 5.13 0.48
CA ALA A 127 5.24 5.62 -0.11
C ALA A 127 4.00 5.16 0.67
N VAL A 128 4.00 3.93 1.20
CA VAL A 128 2.94 3.43 2.10
C VAL A 128 2.84 4.29 3.36
N LEU A 129 3.97 4.68 3.96
CA LEU A 129 3.96 5.52 5.15
C LEU A 129 3.43 6.92 4.85
N LEU A 130 3.84 7.49 3.72
CA LEU A 130 3.35 8.79 3.25
C LEU A 130 1.82 8.76 3.02
N ALA A 131 1.29 7.73 2.35
CA ALA A 131 -0.14 7.55 2.16
C ALA A 131 -0.90 7.49 3.50
N ARG A 132 -0.35 6.77 4.49
CA ARG A 132 -0.94 6.67 5.83
C ARG A 132 -0.96 8.00 6.57
N GLN A 133 0.10 8.80 6.46
CA GLN A 133 0.13 10.15 7.04
C GLN A 133 -0.92 11.07 6.40
N ALA A 134 -1.20 10.87 5.12
CA ALA A 134 -2.28 11.56 4.41
C ALA A 134 -3.69 10.99 4.71
N GLY A 135 -3.81 9.98 5.58
CA GLY A 135 -5.10 9.34 5.88
C GLY A 135 -5.64 8.44 4.77
N VAL A 136 -4.80 8.06 3.80
CA VAL A 136 -5.16 7.25 2.64
C VAL A 136 -4.78 5.78 2.86
N ASP A 137 -5.67 4.85 2.50
CA ASP A 137 -5.33 3.43 2.40
C ASP A 137 -4.52 3.18 1.12
N PRO A 138 -3.23 2.82 1.20
CA PRO A 138 -2.36 2.69 0.04
C PRO A 138 -2.77 1.53 -0.88
N GLU A 139 -3.34 0.46 -0.33
CA GLU A 139 -3.79 -0.69 -1.10
C GLU A 139 -5.05 -0.30 -1.91
N ALA A 140 -6.00 0.38 -1.28
CA ALA A 140 -7.20 0.87 -1.96
C ALA A 140 -6.85 1.92 -3.03
N ALA A 141 -5.94 2.84 -2.72
CA ALA A 141 -5.47 3.88 -3.64
C ALA A 141 -4.82 3.26 -4.89
N LEU A 142 -3.88 2.33 -4.73
CA LEU A 142 -3.24 1.68 -5.88
C LEU A 142 -4.24 0.87 -6.69
N ARG A 143 -5.19 0.16 -6.05
CA ARG A 143 -6.28 -0.54 -6.76
C ARG A 143 -7.13 0.40 -7.60
N THR A 144 -7.44 1.59 -7.10
CA THR A 144 -8.20 2.59 -7.86
C THR A 144 -7.39 3.11 -9.05
N SER A 145 -6.11 3.43 -8.86
CA SER A 145 -5.24 3.84 -9.98
C SER A 145 -5.10 2.76 -11.05
N ALA A 146 -4.93 1.49 -10.65
CA ALA A 146 -4.85 0.37 -11.59
C ALA A 146 -6.15 0.15 -12.37
N ARG A 147 -7.32 0.30 -11.73
CA ARG A 147 -8.62 0.26 -12.41
C ARG A 147 -8.77 1.38 -13.42
N ARG A 148 -8.43 2.62 -13.03
CA ARG A 148 -8.45 3.76 -13.96
C ARG A 148 -7.59 3.49 -15.19
N PHE A 149 -6.36 3.01 -15.00
CA PHE A 149 -5.48 2.66 -16.13
C PHE A 149 -6.08 1.57 -17.04
N ARG A 150 -6.66 0.52 -16.46
CA ARG A 150 -7.36 -0.51 -17.23
C ARG A 150 -8.50 0.10 -18.06
N ASP A 151 -9.32 0.95 -17.44
CA ASP A 151 -10.48 1.55 -18.10
C ASP A 151 -10.01 2.48 -19.24
N THR A 152 -8.95 3.27 -19.01
CA THR A 152 -8.28 4.07 -20.05
C THR A 152 -7.78 3.20 -21.21
N LEU A 153 -7.15 2.07 -20.90
CA LEU A 153 -6.66 1.14 -21.91
C LEU A 153 -7.80 0.55 -22.74
N THR A 154 -8.89 0.12 -22.09
CA THR A 154 -10.09 -0.40 -22.78
C THR A 154 -10.72 0.66 -23.70
N THR A 155 -10.83 1.91 -23.25
CA THR A 155 -11.32 3.01 -24.11
C THR A 155 -10.42 3.21 -25.34
N ALA A 156 -9.10 3.17 -25.17
CA ALA A 156 -8.17 3.28 -26.29
C ALA A 156 -8.29 2.09 -27.25
N GLU A 157 -8.41 0.86 -26.74
CA GLU A 157 -8.64 -0.35 -27.54
C GLU A 157 -9.93 -0.26 -28.38
N ASP A 158 -11.00 0.26 -27.78
CA ASP A 158 -12.29 0.43 -28.47
C ASP A 158 -12.21 1.50 -29.57
N ALA A 159 -11.48 2.59 -29.32
CA ALA A 159 -11.22 3.63 -30.32
C ALA A 159 -10.40 3.10 -31.51
N ILE A 160 -9.35 2.31 -31.25
CA ILE A 160 -8.55 1.64 -32.29
C ILE A 160 -9.44 0.70 -33.11
N ARG A 161 -10.26 -0.11 -32.45
CA ARG A 161 -11.16 -1.06 -33.13
C ARG A 161 -12.20 -0.35 -33.99
N THR A 162 -12.72 0.79 -33.52
CA THR A 162 -13.66 1.64 -34.27
C THR A 162 -13.02 2.22 -35.53
N ALA A 163 -11.70 2.46 -35.52
CA ALA A 163 -10.93 2.86 -36.69
C ALA A 163 -10.62 1.70 -37.67
N GLY A 164 -11.12 0.49 -37.40
CA GLY A 164 -10.93 -0.69 -38.25
C GLY A 164 -9.56 -1.36 -38.10
N LEU A 165 -8.82 -1.01 -37.05
CA LEU A 165 -7.50 -1.57 -36.74
C LEU A 165 -7.62 -2.67 -35.66
N ASP A 166 -6.68 -3.62 -35.65
CA ASP A 166 -6.52 -4.54 -34.51
C ASP A 166 -5.62 -3.90 -33.45
N ALA A 167 -6.16 -3.69 -32.25
CA ALA A 167 -5.40 -3.15 -31.11
C ALA A 167 -4.18 -4.00 -30.73
N ARG A 168 -4.19 -5.31 -31.01
CA ARG A 168 -3.05 -6.21 -30.74
C ARG A 168 -1.89 -6.00 -31.71
N GLU A 169 -2.18 -5.48 -32.90
CA GLU A 169 -1.18 -5.21 -33.95
C GLU A 169 -0.89 -3.71 -34.10
N ALA A 170 -1.59 -2.87 -33.35
CA ALA A 170 -1.46 -1.42 -33.38
C ALA A 170 -0.06 -0.96 -32.95
N ASP A 171 0.53 -0.08 -33.75
CA ASP A 171 1.82 0.52 -33.46
C ASP A 171 1.71 1.65 -32.43
N ALA A 172 2.86 2.12 -31.95
CA ALA A 172 2.90 3.18 -30.95
C ALA A 172 2.28 4.51 -31.45
N ALA A 173 2.21 4.76 -32.77
CA ALA A 173 1.57 5.94 -33.32
C ALA A 173 0.04 5.84 -33.25
N SER A 174 -0.51 4.68 -33.57
CA SER A 174 -1.93 4.36 -33.47
C SER A 174 -2.39 4.45 -32.01
N TRP A 175 -1.65 3.85 -31.07
CA TRP A 175 -1.94 3.98 -29.65
C TRP A 175 -1.96 5.44 -29.18
N ARG A 176 -0.99 6.27 -29.58
CA ARG A 176 -0.98 7.70 -29.22
C ARG A 176 -2.15 8.47 -29.82
N THR A 177 -2.57 8.11 -31.04
CA THR A 177 -3.68 8.77 -31.75
C THR A 177 -5.03 8.46 -31.09
N HIS A 178 -5.19 7.24 -30.58
CA HIS A 178 -6.44 6.75 -30.00
C HIS A 178 -6.47 6.78 -28.47
N TRP A 179 -5.42 7.28 -27.82
CA TRP A 179 -5.38 7.41 -26.37
C TRP A 179 -6.30 8.54 -25.91
N PRO A 180 -7.18 8.31 -24.91
CA PRO A 180 -8.06 9.36 -24.41
C PRO A 180 -7.27 10.48 -23.73
N SER A 181 -7.74 11.71 -23.90
CA SER A 181 -7.12 12.88 -23.26
C SER A 181 -7.34 12.86 -21.75
N ALA A 182 -6.51 13.59 -20.99
CA ALA A 182 -6.62 13.64 -19.53
C ALA A 182 -8.01 14.09 -19.04
N ASP A 183 -8.68 14.94 -19.80
CA ASP A 183 -10.04 15.44 -19.50
C ASP A 183 -11.15 14.40 -19.75
N GLU A 184 -10.87 13.35 -20.51
CA GLU A 184 -11.81 12.27 -20.85
C GLU A 184 -11.65 11.06 -19.92
N ILE A 185 -10.60 11.03 -19.10
CA ILE A 185 -10.37 9.99 -18.10
C ILE A 185 -11.24 10.30 -16.87
N PRO A 186 -12.20 9.43 -16.49
CA PRO A 186 -13.03 9.67 -15.32
C PRO A 186 -12.18 9.89 -14.06
N ALA A 187 -12.31 11.05 -13.43
CA ALA A 187 -11.83 11.28 -12.09
C ALA A 187 -12.74 10.48 -11.14
N GLY A 188 -12.44 9.18 -11.01
CA GLY A 188 -13.28 8.24 -10.26
C GLY A 188 -13.48 8.59 -8.79
#